data_AF-A0A0M8YQ07-F1
#
_entry.id   AF-A0A0M8YQ07-F1
#
_cell.length_a   1.000
_cell.length_b   1.000
_cell.length_c   1.000
_cell.angle_alpha   90.00
_cell.angle_beta   90.00
_cell.angle_gamma   90.00
#
_symmetry.space_group_name_H-M   'P 1'
#
loop_
_entity.id
_entity.type
_entity.pdbx_description
1 polymer ?
#
loop_
_entity_poly.entity_id
_entity_poly.type
_entity_poly.pdbx_seq_one_letter_code
_entity_poly.pdbx_strand_id
1 'polypeptide(L)' 'MSTVGNRSIRPRTADPAPGPEVAGNPGASMRRAALDGLPELTRPTTVSTDDAQPLSAALLTRLAQLDEGTPEHAYVRNT' A
#
# COMPACT_ATOMS: atom_id res chain seq x y z
N MET A 1 45.37 -2.48 -5.25
CA MET A 1 44.63 -1.87 -6.38
C MET A 1 43.27 -2.56 -6.43
N SER A 2 42.28 -2.08 -5.65
CA SER A 2 41.14 -1.21 -6.07
C SER A 2 40.48 -1.68 -7.37
N THR A 3 39.19 -2.04 -7.39
CA THR A 3 38.11 -1.04 -7.47
C THR A 3 36.79 -1.59 -6.91
N VAL A 4 36.24 -0.93 -5.88
CA VAL A 4 34.84 -1.06 -5.45
C VAL A 4 33.97 -0.34 -6.48
N GLY A 5 33.04 -1.08 -7.09
CA GLY A 5 32.04 -0.55 -8.01
C GLY A 5 31.06 0.37 -7.30
N ASN A 6 31.14 1.66 -7.62
CA ASN A 6 30.33 2.74 -7.08
C ASN A 6 28.87 2.60 -7.57
N ARG A 7 27.97 1.99 -6.77
CA ARG A 7 26.52 2.03 -7.02
C ARG A 7 25.98 3.38 -6.56
N SER A 8 25.84 4.32 -7.50
CA SER A 8 25.15 5.59 -7.28
C SER A 8 23.67 5.35 -6.95
N ILE A 9 23.34 5.43 -5.67
CA ILE A 9 21.94 5.54 -5.21
C ILE A 9 21.52 6.99 -5.50
N ARG A 10 20.64 7.20 -6.48
CA ARG A 10 20.01 8.52 -6.66
C ARG A 10 19.08 8.75 -5.46
N PRO A 11 19.18 9.87 -4.73
CA PRO A 11 18.21 10.20 -3.71
C PRO A 11 16.88 10.45 -4.42
N ARG A 12 15.83 9.74 -3.99
CA ARG A 12 14.46 10.03 -4.41
C ARG A 12 14.09 11.37 -3.78
N THR A 13 14.23 12.45 -4.55
CA THR A 13 13.74 13.78 -4.19
C THR A 13 12.26 13.67 -3.85
N ALA A 14 11.95 13.89 -2.58
CA ALA A 14 10.62 14.18 -2.13
C ALA A 14 10.35 15.68 -2.38
N ASP A 15 9.33 15.97 -3.18
CA ASP A 15 8.52 17.18 -3.01
C ASP A 15 7.10 16.92 -3.57
N PRO A 16 6.01 17.33 -2.90
CA PRO A 16 4.65 17.06 -3.31
C PRO A 16 4.09 18.22 -4.14
N ALA A 17 3.63 17.94 -5.35
CA ALA A 17 2.74 18.86 -6.05
C ALA A 17 1.29 18.56 -5.61
N PRO A 18 0.51 19.54 -5.10
CA PRO A 18 -0.93 19.39 -4.97
C PRO A 18 -1.53 19.48 -6.38
N GLY A 19 -1.66 18.34 -7.04
CA GLY A 19 -2.40 18.22 -8.30
C GLY A 19 -3.91 18.39 -8.08
N PRO A 20 -4.65 18.83 -9.10
CA PRO A 20 -5.99 19.37 -8.97
C PRO A 20 -6.97 18.30 -8.49
N GLU A 21 -7.89 18.76 -7.67
CA GLU A 21 -8.96 18.00 -7.04
C GLU A 21 -9.86 17.35 -8.12
N VAL A 22 -9.98 16.02 -8.03
CA VAL A 22 -11.12 15.18 -8.44
C VAL A 22 -11.53 15.20 -9.93
N ALA A 23 -10.83 14.38 -10.71
CA ALA A 23 -11.47 13.45 -11.65
C ALA A 23 -10.99 12.04 -11.29
N GLY A 24 -11.91 11.19 -10.82
CA GLY A 24 -11.61 9.96 -10.09
C GLY A 24 -10.52 9.10 -10.70
N ASN A 25 -9.37 8.99 -10.01
CA ASN A 25 -8.39 7.96 -10.32
C ASN A 25 -9.06 6.59 -10.05
N PRO A 26 -9.32 5.77 -11.08
CA PRO A 26 -10.00 4.49 -10.90
C PRO A 26 -9.22 3.58 -9.93
N GLY A 27 -7.89 3.66 -9.91
CA GLY A 27 -7.06 2.93 -8.96
C GLY A 27 -7.21 3.38 -7.50
N ALA A 28 -7.48 4.67 -7.25
CA ALA A 28 -7.71 5.18 -5.89
C ALA A 28 -9.10 4.82 -5.35
N SER A 29 -10.11 4.76 -6.22
CA SER A 29 -11.45 4.27 -5.86
C SER A 29 -11.43 2.76 -5.62
N MET A 30 -10.76 2.01 -6.48
CA MET A 30 -10.59 0.56 -6.36
C MET A 30 -9.82 0.18 -5.08
N ARG A 31 -8.74 0.89 -4.75
CA ARG A 31 -8.03 0.74 -3.47
C ARG A 31 -8.96 0.94 -2.27
N ARG A 32 -9.78 2.00 -2.29
CA ARG A 32 -10.73 2.28 -1.21
C ARG A 32 -11.78 1.18 -1.07
N ALA A 33 -12.32 0.68 -2.18
CA ALA A 33 -13.27 -0.44 -2.16
C ALA A 33 -12.63 -1.74 -1.66
N ALA A 34 -11.39 -2.03 -2.09
CA ALA A 34 -10.66 -3.22 -1.68
C ALA A 34 -10.35 -3.22 -0.17
N LEU A 35 -9.96 -2.05 0.36
CA LEU A 35 -9.60 -1.86 1.77
C LEU A 35 -10.78 -1.41 2.65
N ASP A 36 -11.99 -1.40 2.11
CA ASP A 36 -13.18 -1.02 2.86
C ASP A 36 -13.37 -1.91 4.09
N GLY A 37 -13.64 -1.30 5.24
CA GLY A 37 -13.77 -1.99 6.53
C GLY A 37 -12.45 -2.37 7.22
N LEU A 38 -11.28 -2.05 6.63
CA LEU A 38 -9.98 -2.24 7.29
C LEU A 38 -9.57 -1.01 8.12
N PRO A 39 -8.81 -1.19 9.20
CA PRO A 39 -8.28 -0.06 9.96
C PRO A 39 -7.34 0.78 9.08
N GLU A 40 -7.57 2.10 9.07
CA GLU A 40 -6.69 3.03 8.36
C GLU A 40 -5.47 3.38 9.23
N LEU A 41 -4.27 3.29 8.64
CA LEU A 41 -3.02 3.58 9.33
C LEU A 41 -2.44 4.91 8.85
N THR A 42 -2.41 5.91 9.73
CA THR A 42 -1.83 7.23 9.44
C THR A 42 -0.33 7.17 9.15
N ARG A 43 0.41 6.26 9.82
CA ARG A 43 1.86 6.05 9.64
C ARG A 43 2.21 4.56 9.76
N PRO A 44 2.19 3.80 8.65
CA PRO A 44 2.41 2.36 8.67
C PRO A 44 3.79 1.95 9.23
N THR A 45 4.82 2.77 9.01
CA THR A 45 6.20 2.48 9.43
C THR A 45 6.46 2.70 10.93
N THR A 46 5.48 3.21 11.67
CA THR A 46 5.61 3.47 13.11
C THR A 46 4.77 2.51 13.96
N VAL A 47 4.08 1.57 13.33
CA VAL A 47 3.27 0.56 14.02
C VAL A 47 4.19 -0.55 14.52
N SER A 48 4.03 -0.96 15.78
CA SER A 48 4.77 -2.09 16.33
C SER A 48 4.30 -3.40 15.70
N THR A 49 5.09 -4.47 15.78
CA THR A 49 4.67 -5.78 15.24
C THR A 49 3.41 -6.29 15.95
N ASP A 50 3.32 -6.13 17.26
CA ASP A 50 2.14 -6.50 18.05
C ASP A 50 0.88 -5.74 17.58
N ASP A 51 0.99 -4.44 17.33
CA ASP A 51 -0.12 -3.62 16.84
C ASP A 51 -0.45 -3.91 15.36
N ALA A 52 0.50 -4.43 14.59
CA ALA A 52 0.32 -4.80 13.18
C ALA A 52 -0.28 -6.22 12.99
N GLN A 53 -0.19 -7.08 14.00
CA GLN A 53 -0.76 -8.42 13.96
C GLN A 53 -2.29 -8.43 13.68
N PRO A 54 -3.12 -7.62 14.38
CA PRO A 54 -4.56 -7.56 14.07
C PRO A 54 -4.85 -6.99 12.67
N LEU A 55 -4.00 -6.09 12.15
CA LEU A 55 -4.13 -5.58 10.78
C LEU A 55 -3.95 -6.71 9.75
N SER A 56 -2.95 -7.55 9.97
CA SER A 56 -2.66 -8.70 9.09
C SER A 56 -3.82 -9.69 9.09
N ALA A 57 -4.41 -9.97 10.26
CA ALA A 57 -5.60 -10.80 10.36
C ALA A 57 -6.79 -10.22 9.58
N ALA A 58 -7.05 -8.91 9.74
CA ALA A 58 -8.13 -8.22 9.03
C ALA A 58 -7.94 -8.26 7.49
N LEU A 59 -6.70 -8.07 7.01
CA LEU A 59 -6.37 -8.19 5.58
C LEU A 59 -6.63 -9.59 5.03
N LEU A 60 -6.23 -10.63 5.77
CA LEU A 60 -6.46 -12.03 5.34
C LEU A 60 -7.95 -12.38 5.35
N THR A 61 -8.71 -11.91 6.34
CA THR A 61 -10.17 -12.06 6.36
C THR A 61 -10.80 -11.36 5.16
N ARG A 62 -10.38 -10.13 4.84
CA ARG A 62 -10.88 -9.39 3.68
C ARG A 62 -10.57 -10.13 2.38
N LEU A 63 -9.36 -10.65 2.23
CA LEU A 63 -8.96 -11.44 1.06
C LEU A 63 -9.87 -12.68 0.90
N ALA A 64 -10.20 -13.37 1.99
CA ALA A 64 -11.08 -14.54 1.96
C ALA A 64 -12.55 -14.22 1.62
N GLN A 65 -12.99 -12.98 1.81
CA GLN A 65 -14.34 -12.52 1.47
C GLN A 65 -14.47 -12.03 0.03
N LEU A 66 -13.36 -11.68 -0.61
CA LEU A 66 -13.33 -11.21 -1.99
C LEU A 66 -13.27 -12.41 -2.93
N ASP A 67 -14.07 -12.39 -3.99
CA ASP A 67 -14.03 -13.43 -5.00
C ASP A 67 -12.68 -13.41 -5.73
N GLU A 68 -12.08 -14.58 -5.88
CA GLU A 68 -10.81 -14.73 -6.59
C GLU A 68 -10.99 -14.34 -8.06
N GLY A 69 -10.06 -13.52 -8.58
CA GLY A 69 -10.16 -12.94 -9.93
C GLY A 69 -10.82 -11.57 -10.00
N THR A 70 -11.35 -11.06 -8.88
CA THR A 70 -11.79 -9.66 -8.82
C THR A 70 -10.61 -8.70 -8.78
N PRO A 71 -10.77 -7.47 -9.33
CA PRO A 71 -9.77 -6.43 -9.19
C PRO A 71 -9.39 -6.18 -7.72
N GLU A 72 -10.37 -6.15 -6.82
CA GLU A 72 -10.19 -5.92 -5.39
C GLU A 72 -9.35 -7.02 -4.74
N HIS A 73 -9.61 -8.29 -5.05
CA HIS A 73 -8.80 -9.42 -4.57
C HIS A 73 -7.35 -9.31 -5.08
N ALA A 74 -7.16 -8.99 -6.36
CA ALA A 74 -5.83 -8.79 -6.93
C ALA A 74 -5.08 -7.61 -6.28
N TYR A 75 -5.80 -6.55 -5.91
CA TYR A 75 -5.24 -5.40 -5.21
C TYR A 75 -4.73 -5.79 -3.82
N VAL A 76 -5.54 -6.49 -3.02
CA VAL A 76 -5.18 -6.91 -1.65
C VAL A 76 -4.04 -7.94 -1.65
N ARG A 77 -3.97 -8.84 -2.64
CA ARG A 77 -2.87 -9.83 -2.73
C ARG A 77 -1.50 -9.19 -3.01
N ASN A 78 -1.48 -8.08 -3.74
CA ASN A 78 -0.23 -7.43 -4.19
C ASN A 78 0.30 -6.40 -3.20
N THR A 79 -0.25 -6.34 -1.99
CA THR A 79 0.26 -5.51 -0.87
C THR A 79 1.34 -6.22 -0.08
#